data_AF-A0A964DFB5-F1
#
_entry.id   AF-A0A964DFB5-F1
#
_cell.length_a   1.000
_cell.length_b   1.000
_cell.length_c   1.000
_cell.angle_alpha   90.00
_cell.angle_beta   90.00
_cell.angle_gamma   90.00
#
_symmetry.space_group_name_H-M   'P 1'
#
loop_
_entity.id
_entity.type
_entity.pdbx_description
1 polymer ?
#
loop_
_entity_poly.entity_id
_entity_poly.type
_entity_poly.pdbx_seq_one_letter_code
_entity_poly.pdbx_strand_id
1 'polypeptide(L)'
;MKMIFLTNMDIITVLKSVDSFDISRINDIISLSLRQLDYLKSYIDFLDKNGVYPNFKPDIQFIIKENEYGNSKFEYQVVKLAHKIGRKVFSQISGLNEDLIEGFARASISIKFHNEMSLKKYACEISADDRAGAVILAYYEKSKEIDRKDAVKLNELIEDLNLIKSKYEKKDEKNFIFLASQLKEGNWYDSSPALLKALIETMKAEIEERFDNIEKFTILQKVVTATFKKVKIDTVEKAIDAQVFGAYVIMFSTIGGNLAEKVDMLSKRNPDKKWIFRSSEEIERIEKIDDVKPKYDFISFSKNTRIGVLEKGESFLEFSNNFMKDLKKILSKSDKQFDIGVVIQRITPSKYSFDILDKEELTQNVDLRNLDVADFIARLAADHVPQEEQASVIKLEKDINLLEILNGYSIYEIIKVEKDEFDEKERNILELASIKKEILEKLESSFGTKNLQELALELDSKRIEKKEISGKVRDILEKRFSEISGLKIQAIPRAKLFSNRFPDALEQLALLWRL
;
A
#
# COMPACT_ATOMS: atom_id res chain seq x y z
N MET A 1 -14.74 -17.05 -36.91
CA MET A 1 -13.96 -16.31 -37.92
C MET A 1 -14.92 -15.95 -39.06
N LYS A 2 -15.37 -14.70 -39.18
CA LYS A 2 -16.17 -14.26 -40.34
C LYS A 2 -15.19 -13.93 -41.47
N MET A 3 -15.39 -14.52 -42.65
CA MET A 3 -14.57 -14.26 -43.84
C MET A 3 -14.70 -12.77 -44.22
N ILE A 4 -13.60 -12.02 -44.21
CA ILE A 4 -13.56 -10.66 -44.75
C ILE A 4 -13.38 -10.78 -46.26
N PHE A 5 -14.35 -10.30 -47.03
CA PHE A 5 -14.25 -10.22 -48.48
C PHE A 5 -13.58 -8.90 -48.87
N LEU A 6 -12.50 -8.97 -49.66
CA LEU A 6 -11.87 -7.82 -50.30
C LEU A 6 -12.81 -7.26 -51.37
N THR A 7 -12.94 -5.93 -51.44
CA THR A 7 -13.62 -5.28 -52.55
C THR A 7 -12.63 -4.91 -53.66
N ASN A 8 -13.12 -4.73 -54.88
CA ASN A 8 -12.29 -4.24 -56.00
C ASN A 8 -11.65 -2.87 -55.68
N MET A 9 -12.32 -2.03 -54.89
CA MET A 9 -11.79 -0.75 -54.41
C MET A 9 -10.58 -0.94 -53.48
N ASP A 10 -10.59 -1.94 -52.60
CA ASP A 10 -9.48 -2.22 -51.68
C ASP A 10 -8.21 -2.60 -52.45
N ILE A 11 -8.36 -3.46 -53.47
CA ILE A 11 -7.25 -3.87 -54.34
C ILE A 11 -6.68 -2.66 -55.10
N ILE A 12 -7.54 -1.81 -55.66
CA ILE A 12 -7.11 -0.60 -56.37
C ILE A 12 -6.34 0.34 -55.43
N THR A 13 -6.77 0.49 -54.17
CA THR A 13 -6.08 1.33 -53.19
C THR A 13 -4.70 0.78 -52.83
N VAL A 14 -4.57 -0.54 -52.65
CA VAL A 14 -3.26 -1.17 -52.42
C VAL A 14 -2.35 -0.94 -53.62
N LEU A 15 -2.83 -1.19 -54.84
CA LEU A 15 -2.05 -1.00 -56.07
C LEU A 15 -1.56 0.44 -56.25
N LYS A 16 -2.32 1.44 -55.79
CA LYS A 16 -1.91 2.85 -55.81
C LYS A 16 -0.88 3.23 -54.75
N SER A 17 -0.72 2.40 -53.71
CA SER A 17 0.19 2.65 -52.58
C SER A 17 1.60 2.06 -52.79
N VAL A 18 1.81 1.28 -53.84
CA VAL A 18 3.10 0.64 -54.15
C VAL A 18 3.81 1.34 -55.31
N ASP A 19 5.12 1.60 -55.16
CA ASP A 19 5.92 2.30 -56.18
C ASP A 19 6.23 1.44 -57.42
N SER A 20 6.10 0.12 -57.28
CA SER A 20 6.28 -0.85 -58.36
C SER A 20 5.37 -2.05 -58.15
N PHE A 21 4.94 -2.67 -59.24
CA PHE A 21 4.07 -3.83 -59.21
C PHE A 21 4.85 -5.08 -58.79
N ASP A 22 4.74 -5.45 -57.52
CA ASP A 22 5.30 -6.67 -56.93
C ASP A 22 4.17 -7.43 -56.20
N ILE A 23 3.81 -8.59 -56.74
CA ILE A 23 2.71 -9.42 -56.23
C ILE A 23 2.97 -9.86 -54.77
N SER A 24 4.21 -10.16 -54.40
CA SER A 24 4.54 -10.56 -53.03
C SER A 24 4.29 -9.40 -52.09
N ARG A 25 4.82 -8.22 -52.42
CA ARG A 25 4.63 -6.99 -51.63
C ARG A 25 3.17 -6.58 -51.52
N ILE A 26 2.41 -6.70 -52.61
CA ILE A 26 0.96 -6.42 -52.64
C ILE A 26 0.21 -7.39 -51.71
N ASN A 27 0.52 -8.69 -51.80
CA ASN A 27 -0.11 -9.71 -50.94
C ASN A 27 0.23 -9.50 -49.46
N ASP A 28 1.47 -9.09 -49.15
CA ASP A 28 1.90 -8.78 -47.79
C ASP A 28 1.11 -7.58 -47.23
N ILE A 29 0.98 -6.49 -48.00
CA ILE A 29 0.20 -5.31 -47.61
C ILE A 29 -1.27 -5.68 -47.37
N ILE A 30 -1.87 -6.46 -48.27
CA ILE A 30 -3.26 -6.91 -48.14
C ILE A 30 -3.43 -7.76 -46.87
N SER A 31 -2.55 -8.75 -46.67
CA SER A 31 -2.63 -9.68 -45.54
C SER A 31 -2.44 -8.95 -44.21
N LEU A 32 -1.47 -8.03 -44.14
CA LEU A 32 -1.25 -7.18 -42.97
C LEU A 32 -2.46 -6.28 -42.70
N SER A 33 -2.99 -5.63 -43.74
CA SER A 33 -4.15 -4.73 -43.61
C SER A 33 -5.40 -5.46 -43.15
N LEU A 34 -5.66 -6.66 -43.67
CA LEU A 34 -6.79 -7.49 -43.23
C LEU A 34 -6.65 -7.88 -41.76
N ARG A 35 -5.45 -8.30 -41.34
CA ARG A 35 -5.18 -8.66 -39.95
C ARG A 35 -5.29 -7.44 -39.02
N GLN A 36 -4.82 -6.26 -39.44
CA GLN A 36 -5.01 -5.01 -38.70
C GLN A 36 -6.49 -4.68 -38.58
N LEU A 37 -7.25 -4.81 -39.67
CA LEU A 37 -8.68 -4.52 -39.70
C LEU A 37 -9.46 -5.37 -38.70
N ASP A 38 -9.10 -6.63 -38.50
CA ASP A 38 -9.72 -7.50 -37.48
C ASP A 38 -9.56 -6.92 -36.06
N TYR A 39 -8.35 -6.50 -35.69
CA TYR A 39 -8.11 -5.87 -34.39
C TYR A 39 -8.85 -4.54 -34.25
N LEU A 40 -8.87 -3.71 -35.30
CA LEU A 40 -9.57 -2.43 -35.27
C LEU A 40 -11.10 -2.61 -35.17
N LYS A 41 -11.67 -3.61 -35.83
CA LYS A 41 -13.09 -3.98 -35.67
C LYS A 41 -13.37 -4.46 -34.24
N SER A 42 -12.51 -5.29 -33.67
CA SER A 42 -12.64 -5.71 -32.26
C SER A 42 -12.58 -4.53 -31.29
N TYR A 43 -11.78 -3.51 -31.58
CA TYR A 43 -11.72 -2.28 -30.78
C TYR A 43 -13.00 -1.43 -30.93
N ILE A 44 -13.52 -1.27 -32.14
CA ILE A 44 -14.81 -0.60 -32.39
C ILE A 44 -15.95 -1.30 -31.64
N ASP A 45 -16.03 -2.64 -31.72
CA ASP A 45 -17.04 -3.44 -31.01
C ASP A 45 -16.91 -3.26 -29.48
N PHE A 46 -15.68 -3.08 -28.98
CA PHE A 46 -15.46 -2.78 -27.57
C PHE A 46 -15.96 -1.40 -27.19
N LEU A 47 -15.67 -0.35 -27.96
CA LEU A 47 -16.18 1.00 -27.71
C LEU A 47 -17.72 1.00 -27.67
N ASP A 48 -18.36 0.35 -28.64
CA ASP A 48 -19.81 0.22 -28.74
C ASP A 48 -20.41 -0.47 -27.49
N LYS A 49 -19.86 -1.61 -27.08
CA LYS A 49 -20.26 -2.31 -25.84
C LYS A 49 -20.05 -1.49 -24.56
N ASN A 50 -19.14 -0.52 -24.60
CA ASN A 50 -18.84 0.41 -23.52
C ASN A 50 -19.67 1.71 -23.59
N GLY A 51 -20.73 1.75 -24.41
CA GLY A 51 -21.63 2.89 -24.54
C GLY A 51 -21.02 4.07 -25.30
N VAL A 52 -19.91 3.86 -25.99
CA VAL A 52 -19.21 4.87 -26.80
C VAL A 52 -19.44 4.52 -28.27
N TYR A 53 -20.50 5.06 -28.86
CA TYR A 53 -21.01 4.68 -30.18
C TYR A 53 -20.14 5.23 -31.32
N PRO A 54 -19.35 4.40 -32.02
CA PRO A 54 -18.47 4.89 -33.07
C PRO A 54 -19.25 5.14 -34.35
N ASN A 55 -19.31 6.39 -34.81
CA ASN A 55 -19.84 6.73 -36.15
C ASN A 55 -18.84 6.45 -37.29
N PHE A 56 -17.77 5.73 -36.99
CA PHE A 56 -16.69 5.42 -37.92
C PHE A 56 -16.47 3.90 -37.96
N LYS A 57 -16.42 3.36 -39.18
CA LYS A 57 -16.05 1.96 -39.42
C LYS A 57 -14.72 1.96 -40.16
N PRO A 58 -13.64 1.41 -39.58
CA PRO A 58 -12.37 1.29 -40.29
C PRO A 58 -12.52 0.33 -41.47
N ASP A 59 -11.80 0.64 -42.54
CA ASP A 59 -11.66 -0.17 -43.74
C ASP A 59 -10.18 -0.23 -44.17
N ILE A 60 -9.89 -0.97 -45.24
CA ILE A 60 -8.52 -1.11 -45.74
C ILE A 60 -7.98 0.23 -46.25
N GLN A 61 -8.84 1.09 -46.80
CA GLN A 61 -8.42 2.42 -47.27
C GLN A 61 -7.93 3.29 -46.11
N PHE A 62 -8.64 3.30 -44.99
CA PHE A 62 -8.22 3.96 -43.77
C PHE A 62 -6.87 3.45 -43.30
N ILE A 63 -6.69 2.12 -43.26
CA ILE A 63 -5.42 1.52 -42.84
C ILE A 63 -4.29 1.96 -43.76
N ILE A 64 -4.46 1.88 -45.08
CA ILE A 64 -3.39 2.25 -46.03
C ILE A 64 -3.05 3.73 -45.93
N LYS A 65 -4.04 4.60 -45.76
CA LYS A 65 -3.84 6.05 -45.68
C LYS A 65 -3.17 6.47 -44.37
N GLU A 66 -3.57 5.83 -43.26
CA GLU A 66 -3.17 6.25 -41.92
C GLU A 66 -1.99 5.46 -41.35
N ASN A 67 -1.66 4.33 -41.95
CA ASN A 67 -0.52 3.53 -41.55
C ASN A 67 0.75 4.06 -42.22
N GLU A 68 1.78 4.28 -41.41
CA GLU A 68 3.13 4.56 -41.89
C GLU A 68 3.80 3.20 -42.10
N TYR A 69 3.74 2.67 -43.34
CA TYR A 69 4.47 1.46 -43.72
C TYR A 69 5.99 1.70 -43.66
N GLY A 70 6.54 1.66 -42.45
CA GLY A 70 7.98 1.64 -42.16
C GLY A 70 8.36 0.40 -41.34
N ASN A 71 9.58 0.35 -40.82
CA ASN A 71 10.11 -0.75 -39.99
C ASN A 71 9.44 -0.89 -38.60
N SER A 72 8.24 -0.34 -38.40
CA SER A 72 7.52 -0.44 -37.13
C SER A 72 6.84 -1.81 -37.01
N LYS A 73 6.86 -2.39 -35.80
CA LYS A 73 6.23 -3.69 -35.53
C LYS A 73 4.72 -3.64 -35.77
N PHE A 74 4.14 -4.75 -36.24
CA PHE A 74 2.71 -4.89 -36.54
C PHE A 74 1.83 -4.43 -35.37
N GLU A 75 2.17 -4.84 -34.16
CA GLU A 75 1.42 -4.57 -32.94
C GLU A 75 1.38 -3.07 -32.63
N TYR A 76 2.51 -2.39 -32.80
CA TYR A 76 2.59 -0.93 -32.65
C TYR A 76 1.71 -0.21 -33.67
N GLN A 77 1.67 -0.68 -34.91
CA GLN A 77 0.80 -0.10 -35.95
C GLN A 77 -0.69 -0.25 -35.59
N VAL A 78 -1.10 -1.43 -35.11
CA VAL A 78 -2.49 -1.66 -34.64
C VAL A 78 -2.85 -0.68 -33.54
N VAL A 79 -1.99 -0.52 -32.52
CA VAL A 79 -2.21 0.41 -31.40
C VAL A 79 -2.28 1.86 -31.88
N LYS A 80 -1.39 2.30 -32.78
CA LYS A 80 -1.41 3.64 -33.37
C LYS A 80 -2.72 3.91 -34.13
N LEU A 81 -3.18 2.94 -34.93
CA LEU A 81 -4.43 3.04 -35.68
C LEU A 81 -5.64 3.07 -34.75
N ALA A 82 -5.67 2.22 -33.72
CA ALA A 82 -6.71 2.23 -32.69
C ALA A 82 -6.76 3.57 -31.95
N HIS A 83 -5.61 4.19 -31.68
CA HIS A 83 -5.54 5.53 -31.09
C HIS A 83 -6.14 6.61 -31.98
N LYS A 84 -5.82 6.61 -33.27
CA LYS A 84 -6.45 7.53 -34.25
C LYS A 84 -7.97 7.37 -34.28
N ILE A 85 -8.46 6.13 -34.25
CA ILE A 85 -9.90 5.84 -34.15
C ILE A 85 -10.47 6.38 -32.84
N GLY A 86 -9.84 6.05 -31.71
CA GLY A 86 -10.26 6.50 -30.39
C GLY A 86 -10.41 8.02 -30.32
N ARG A 87 -9.38 8.78 -30.72
CA ARG A 87 -9.44 10.24 -30.75
C ARG A 87 -10.62 10.77 -31.56
N LYS A 88 -10.84 10.23 -32.76
CA LYS A 88 -11.95 10.62 -33.64
C LYS A 88 -13.32 10.32 -33.02
N VAL A 89 -13.44 9.21 -32.30
CA VAL A 89 -14.69 8.82 -31.64
C VAL A 89 -14.94 9.69 -30.40
N PHE A 90 -13.97 9.84 -29.52
CA PHE A 90 -14.11 10.64 -28.29
C PHE A 90 -14.28 12.14 -28.59
N SER A 91 -13.70 12.67 -29.67
CA SER A 91 -13.90 14.06 -30.07
C SER A 91 -15.34 14.41 -30.46
N GLN A 92 -16.19 13.41 -30.71
CA GLN A 92 -17.60 13.61 -31.02
C GLN A 92 -18.49 13.69 -29.77
N ILE A 93 -17.94 13.41 -28.58
CA ILE A 93 -18.68 13.40 -27.33
C ILE A 93 -18.68 14.80 -26.72
N SER A 94 -19.87 15.37 -26.56
CA SER A 94 -20.05 16.68 -25.91
C SER A 94 -19.59 16.63 -24.45
N GLY A 95 -18.73 17.56 -24.05
CA GLY A 95 -18.26 17.68 -22.65
C GLY A 95 -16.83 17.19 -22.43
N LEU A 96 -16.21 16.50 -23.39
CA LEU A 96 -14.80 16.17 -23.36
C LEU A 96 -13.98 17.31 -24.00
N ASN A 97 -12.98 17.81 -23.28
CA ASN A 97 -11.97 18.71 -23.84
C ASN A 97 -10.81 17.91 -24.47
N GLU A 98 -9.88 18.57 -25.15
CA GLU A 98 -8.78 17.89 -25.85
C GLU A 98 -7.96 16.97 -24.94
N ASP A 99 -7.68 17.40 -23.70
CA ASP A 99 -6.95 16.60 -22.72
C ASP A 99 -7.69 15.29 -22.37
N LEU A 100 -9.01 15.36 -22.16
CA LEU A 100 -9.83 14.20 -21.85
C LEU A 100 -10.01 13.31 -23.08
N ILE A 101 -10.14 13.89 -24.28
CA ILE A 101 -10.20 13.14 -25.54
C ILE A 101 -8.95 12.27 -25.68
N GLU A 102 -7.77 12.86 -25.49
CA GLU A 102 -6.50 12.14 -25.57
C GLU A 102 -6.39 11.08 -24.45
N GLY A 103 -6.76 11.43 -23.21
CA GLY A 103 -6.75 10.52 -22.08
C GLY A 103 -7.62 9.28 -22.31
N PHE A 104 -8.87 9.47 -22.75
CA PHE A 104 -9.79 8.36 -23.07
C PHE A 104 -9.32 7.55 -24.27
N ALA A 105 -8.86 8.22 -25.34
CA ALA A 105 -8.38 7.54 -26.54
C ALA A 105 -7.19 6.62 -26.23
N ARG A 106 -6.29 7.02 -25.34
CA ARG A 106 -5.17 6.20 -24.89
C ARG A 106 -5.58 5.13 -23.90
N ALA A 107 -6.34 5.47 -22.85
CA ALA A 107 -6.71 4.53 -21.79
C ALA A 107 -7.57 3.38 -22.31
N SER A 108 -8.54 3.66 -23.19
CA SER A 108 -9.43 2.66 -23.78
C SER A 108 -8.68 1.56 -24.57
N ILE A 109 -7.52 1.87 -25.14
CA ILE A 109 -6.66 0.88 -25.82
C ILE A 109 -6.08 -0.11 -24.83
N SER A 110 -5.49 0.38 -23.71
CA SER A 110 -5.01 -0.52 -22.64
C SER A 110 -6.14 -1.35 -22.05
N ILE A 111 -7.28 -0.71 -21.74
CA ILE A 111 -8.45 -1.42 -21.21
C ILE A 111 -8.94 -2.49 -22.19
N LYS A 112 -8.86 -2.27 -23.51
CA LYS A 112 -9.23 -3.30 -24.49
C LYS A 112 -8.18 -4.41 -24.62
N PHE A 113 -6.92 -4.05 -24.76
CA PHE A 113 -5.87 -4.93 -25.28
C PHE A 113 -4.92 -5.46 -24.22
N HIS A 114 -5.13 -5.17 -22.92
CA HIS A 114 -4.28 -5.69 -21.84
C HIS A 114 -4.21 -7.23 -21.78
N ASN A 115 -5.28 -7.93 -22.19
CA ASN A 115 -5.33 -9.40 -22.24
C ASN A 115 -4.76 -10.00 -23.54
N GLU A 116 -4.48 -9.18 -24.55
CA GLU A 116 -3.93 -9.64 -25.82
C GLU A 116 -2.40 -9.68 -25.74
N MET A 117 -1.81 -10.86 -25.52
CA MET A 117 -0.38 -11.02 -25.22
C MET A 117 0.55 -10.29 -26.20
N SER A 118 0.22 -10.27 -27.50
CA SER A 118 1.02 -9.55 -28.52
C SER A 118 0.88 -8.03 -28.42
N LEU A 119 -0.31 -7.51 -28.11
CA LEU A 119 -0.60 -6.07 -28.10
C LEU A 119 -0.37 -5.43 -26.73
N LYS A 120 -0.42 -6.20 -25.64
CA LYS A 120 -0.39 -5.71 -24.25
C LYS A 120 0.68 -4.67 -24.02
N LYS A 121 1.93 -4.96 -24.40
CA LYS A 121 3.07 -4.07 -24.21
C LYS A 121 2.83 -2.70 -24.86
N TYR A 122 2.50 -2.69 -26.15
CA TYR A 122 2.28 -1.44 -26.91
C TYR A 122 1.03 -0.69 -26.47
N ALA A 123 -0.02 -1.42 -26.06
CA ALA A 123 -1.24 -0.84 -25.52
C ALA A 123 -0.95 -0.09 -24.21
N CYS A 124 -0.18 -0.71 -23.31
CA CYS A 124 0.25 -0.06 -22.07
C CYS A 124 1.17 1.13 -22.32
N GLU A 125 2.17 0.98 -23.19
CA GLU A 125 3.12 2.04 -23.54
C GLU A 125 2.42 3.30 -24.09
N ILE A 126 1.39 3.14 -24.93
CA ILE A 126 0.65 4.31 -25.44
C ILE A 126 -0.18 5.01 -24.35
N SER A 127 -0.60 4.28 -23.32
CA SER A 127 -1.33 4.80 -22.16
C SER A 127 -0.43 5.33 -21.05
N ALA A 128 0.88 5.31 -21.22
CA ALA A 128 1.85 5.88 -20.28
C ALA A 128 1.90 7.42 -20.31
N ASP A 129 0.74 8.04 -20.16
CA ASP A 129 0.48 9.46 -20.16
C ASP A 129 -0.37 9.81 -18.94
N ASP A 130 -0.16 10.98 -18.33
CA ASP A 130 -0.87 11.35 -17.09
C ASP A 130 -2.39 11.42 -17.30
N ARG A 131 -2.88 11.86 -18.46
CA ARG A 131 -4.34 11.91 -18.71
C ARG A 131 -4.92 10.51 -18.82
N ALA A 132 -4.22 9.61 -19.51
CA ALA A 132 -4.61 8.22 -19.62
C ALA A 132 -4.53 7.51 -18.26
N GLY A 133 -3.48 7.76 -17.47
CA GLY A 133 -3.31 7.26 -16.11
C GLY A 133 -4.45 7.67 -15.19
N ALA A 134 -4.91 8.93 -15.26
CA ALA A 134 -6.07 9.39 -14.49
C ALA A 134 -7.35 8.63 -14.85
N VAL A 135 -7.60 8.36 -16.14
CA VAL A 135 -8.75 7.57 -16.60
C VAL A 135 -8.66 6.12 -16.10
N ILE A 136 -7.47 5.51 -16.17
CA ILE A 136 -7.25 4.13 -15.69
C ILE A 136 -7.44 4.03 -14.17
N LEU A 137 -6.97 5.01 -13.40
CA LEU A 137 -7.20 5.03 -11.95
C LEU A 137 -8.68 5.23 -11.59
N ALA A 138 -9.40 6.07 -12.34
CA ALA A 138 -10.85 6.21 -12.17
C ALA A 138 -11.59 4.91 -12.52
N TYR A 139 -11.15 4.22 -13.58
CA TYR A 139 -11.64 2.88 -13.94
C TYR A 139 -11.43 1.88 -12.78
N TYR A 140 -10.24 1.84 -12.18
CA TYR A 140 -9.99 0.97 -11.03
C TYR A 140 -10.82 1.35 -9.79
N GLU A 141 -11.05 2.62 -9.52
CA GLU A 141 -11.84 3.04 -8.36
C GLU A 141 -13.31 2.64 -8.51
N LYS A 142 -13.92 2.94 -9.66
CA LYS A 142 -15.30 2.50 -9.91
C LYS A 142 -15.44 0.98 -9.89
N SER A 143 -14.38 0.23 -10.24
CA SER A 143 -14.41 -1.24 -10.19
C SER A 143 -14.56 -1.81 -8.77
N LYS A 144 -14.34 -1.00 -7.72
CA LYS A 144 -14.45 -1.42 -6.31
C LYS A 144 -15.85 -1.31 -5.72
N GLU A 145 -16.82 -0.73 -6.43
CA GLU A 145 -18.18 -0.56 -5.90
C GLU A 145 -18.83 -1.91 -5.59
N ILE A 146 -19.27 -2.08 -4.32
CA ILE A 146 -19.59 -3.37 -3.67
C ILE A 146 -20.70 -4.18 -4.36
N ASP A 147 -21.53 -3.55 -5.19
CA ASP A 147 -22.68 -4.18 -5.85
C ASP A 147 -22.50 -4.42 -7.36
N ARG A 148 -21.29 -4.26 -7.90
CA ARG A 148 -21.07 -4.36 -9.35
C ARG A 148 -20.98 -5.81 -9.83
N LYS A 149 -21.90 -6.19 -10.72
CA LYS A 149 -21.90 -7.50 -11.43
C LYS A 149 -21.14 -7.45 -12.76
N ASP A 150 -21.05 -6.27 -13.37
CA ASP A 150 -20.46 -6.05 -14.69
C ASP A 150 -19.20 -5.17 -14.62
N ALA A 151 -18.34 -5.29 -15.63
CA ALA A 151 -17.17 -4.43 -15.78
C ALA A 151 -17.57 -2.96 -15.98
N VAL A 152 -16.72 -2.04 -15.49
CA VAL A 152 -16.89 -0.59 -15.64
C VAL A 152 -16.94 -0.24 -17.12
N LYS A 153 -18.02 0.41 -17.58
CA LYS A 153 -18.08 0.90 -18.96
C LYS A 153 -17.41 2.27 -19.09
N LEU A 154 -16.89 2.56 -20.29
CA LEU A 154 -16.29 3.86 -20.58
C LEU A 154 -17.30 5.02 -20.49
N ASN A 155 -18.56 4.82 -20.88
CA ASN A 155 -19.58 5.87 -20.74
C ASN A 155 -19.82 6.28 -19.27
N GLU A 156 -19.73 5.33 -18.33
CA GLU A 156 -19.87 5.61 -16.89
C GLU A 156 -18.72 6.45 -16.32
N LEU A 157 -17.55 6.40 -16.96
CA LEU A 157 -16.42 7.27 -16.66
C LEU A 157 -16.59 8.65 -17.31
N ILE A 158 -17.15 8.70 -18.51
CA ILE A 158 -17.48 9.95 -19.22
C ILE A 158 -18.56 10.74 -18.46
N GLU A 159 -19.52 10.06 -17.86
CA GLU A 159 -20.56 10.68 -17.03
C GLU A 159 -20.00 11.25 -15.70
N ASP A 160 -18.80 10.83 -15.30
CA ASP A 160 -18.15 11.20 -14.03
C ASP A 160 -16.76 11.81 -14.23
N LEU A 161 -16.71 12.91 -14.99
CA LEU A 161 -15.46 13.62 -15.28
C LEU A 161 -14.79 14.21 -14.03
N ASN A 162 -15.55 14.47 -12.97
CA ASN A 162 -15.02 15.00 -11.72
C ASN A 162 -14.11 13.98 -11.02
N LEU A 163 -14.47 12.69 -11.08
CA LEU A 163 -13.61 11.61 -10.61
C LEU A 163 -12.25 11.63 -11.31
N ILE A 164 -12.25 11.71 -12.65
CA ILE A 164 -11.03 11.72 -13.46
C ILE A 164 -10.15 12.94 -13.13
N LYS A 165 -10.76 14.13 -13.01
CA LYS A 165 -10.06 15.35 -12.61
C LYS A 165 -9.41 15.19 -11.24
N SER A 166 -10.13 14.63 -10.26
CA SER A 166 -9.60 14.38 -8.92
C SER A 166 -8.41 13.40 -8.91
N LYS A 167 -8.38 12.43 -9.83
CA LYS A 167 -7.22 11.53 -10.01
C LYS A 167 -6.03 12.23 -10.65
N TYR A 168 -6.29 13.09 -11.64
CA TYR A 168 -5.25 13.85 -12.29
C TYR A 168 -4.59 14.87 -11.34
N GLU A 169 -5.35 15.49 -10.44
CA GLU A 169 -4.82 16.36 -9.38
C GLU A 169 -3.83 15.63 -8.45
N LYS A 170 -3.91 14.31 -8.37
CA LYS A 170 -3.05 13.43 -7.58
C LYS A 170 -1.92 12.80 -8.39
N LYS A 171 -1.57 13.36 -9.55
CA LYS A 171 -0.52 12.81 -10.43
C LYS A 171 0.87 12.68 -9.80
N ASP A 172 1.16 13.51 -8.80
CA ASP A 172 2.42 13.48 -8.06
C ASP A 172 2.40 12.45 -6.91
N GLU A 173 1.30 11.71 -6.71
CA GLU A 173 1.25 10.63 -5.72
C GLU A 173 2.00 9.39 -6.18
N LYS A 174 2.66 8.70 -5.23
CA LYS A 174 3.49 7.51 -5.51
C LYS A 174 2.76 6.45 -6.33
N ASN A 175 1.47 6.21 -6.07
CA ASN A 175 0.66 5.25 -6.80
C ASN A 175 0.44 5.63 -8.27
N PHE A 176 0.28 6.92 -8.55
CA PHE A 176 0.11 7.42 -9.92
C PHE A 176 1.42 7.32 -10.70
N ILE A 177 2.53 7.77 -10.10
CA ILE A 177 3.86 7.69 -10.69
C ILE A 177 4.22 6.23 -10.99
N PHE A 178 3.89 5.32 -10.07
CA PHE A 178 4.11 3.88 -10.25
C PHE A 178 3.24 3.30 -11.38
N LEU A 179 1.96 3.67 -11.48
CA LEU A 179 1.15 3.26 -12.64
C LEU A 179 1.79 3.72 -13.96
N ALA A 180 2.22 4.98 -14.03
CA ALA A 180 2.84 5.52 -15.23
C ALA A 180 4.13 4.78 -15.59
N SER A 181 4.99 4.43 -14.62
CA SER A 181 6.21 3.66 -14.89
C SER A 181 5.88 2.25 -15.38
N GLN A 182 4.91 1.59 -14.75
CA GLN A 182 4.49 0.25 -15.13
C GLN A 182 3.87 0.20 -16.53
N LEU A 183 3.07 1.21 -16.90
CA LEU A 183 2.54 1.32 -18.26
C LEU A 183 3.67 1.51 -19.30
N LYS A 184 4.73 2.29 -18.97
CA LYS A 184 5.93 2.43 -19.85
C LYS A 184 6.66 1.11 -20.05
N GLU A 185 6.66 0.24 -19.05
CA GLU A 185 7.30 -1.08 -19.12
C GLU A 185 6.43 -2.12 -19.86
N GLY A 186 5.18 -1.80 -20.17
CA GLY A 186 4.24 -2.73 -20.80
C GLY A 186 3.40 -3.54 -19.79
N ASN A 187 3.40 -3.16 -18.51
CA ASN A 187 2.72 -3.87 -17.44
C ASN A 187 1.32 -3.33 -17.21
N TRP A 188 0.36 -4.24 -16.99
CA TRP A 188 -1.03 -3.93 -16.68
C TRP A 188 -1.42 -4.61 -15.38
N TYR A 189 -2.27 -3.93 -14.60
CA TYR A 189 -2.83 -4.44 -13.35
C TYR A 189 -4.35 -4.45 -13.45
N ASP A 190 -5.00 -5.52 -13.02
CA ASP A 190 -6.44 -5.65 -13.24
C ASP A 190 -7.28 -4.82 -12.24
N SER A 191 -6.65 -4.25 -11.21
CA SER A 191 -7.34 -3.47 -10.19
C SER A 191 -6.40 -2.57 -9.40
N SER A 192 -6.96 -1.57 -8.71
CA SER A 192 -6.21 -0.70 -7.79
C SER A 192 -5.54 -1.47 -6.64
N PRO A 193 -6.16 -2.49 -6.02
CA PRO A 193 -5.50 -3.34 -5.03
C PRO A 193 -4.28 -4.08 -5.59
N ALA A 194 -4.36 -4.61 -6.81
CA ALA A 194 -3.23 -5.30 -7.45
C ALA A 194 -2.07 -4.33 -7.75
N LEU A 195 -2.37 -3.12 -8.23
CA LEU A 195 -1.37 -2.07 -8.43
C LEU A 195 -0.69 -1.66 -7.12
N LEU A 196 -1.48 -1.43 -6.06
CA LEU A 196 -0.97 -1.07 -4.73
C LEU A 196 -0.09 -2.18 -4.14
N LYS A 197 -0.49 -3.45 -4.30
CA LYS A 197 0.30 -4.59 -3.89
C LYS A 197 1.67 -4.61 -4.57
N ALA A 198 1.70 -4.47 -5.90
CA ALA A 198 2.95 -4.42 -6.65
C ALA A 198 3.84 -3.23 -6.27
N LEU A 199 3.23 -2.07 -5.97
CA LEU A 199 3.95 -0.90 -5.45
C LEU A 199 4.62 -1.22 -4.10
N ILE A 200 3.88 -1.82 -3.17
CA ILE A 200 4.39 -2.20 -1.85
C ILE A 200 5.47 -3.26 -1.98
N GLU A 201 5.31 -4.26 -2.84
CA GLU A 201 6.33 -5.29 -3.09
C GLU A 201 7.62 -4.70 -3.68
N THR A 202 7.50 -3.73 -4.60
CA THR A 202 8.65 -3.00 -5.14
C THR A 202 9.37 -2.19 -4.06
N MET A 203 8.62 -1.43 -3.24
CA MET A 203 9.19 -0.68 -2.12
C MET A 203 9.84 -1.59 -1.10
N LYS A 204 9.23 -2.74 -0.82
CA LYS A 204 9.74 -3.74 0.10
C LYS A 204 11.11 -4.25 -0.36
N ALA A 205 11.26 -4.60 -1.62
CA ALA A 205 12.54 -5.07 -2.16
C ALA A 205 13.64 -4.00 -2.04
N GLU A 206 13.32 -2.72 -2.32
CA GLU A 206 14.26 -1.59 -2.10
C GLU A 206 14.65 -1.43 -0.62
N ILE A 207 13.72 -1.68 0.29
CA ILE A 207 13.93 -1.57 1.73
C ILE A 207 14.72 -2.76 2.27
N GLU A 208 14.42 -3.99 1.83
CA GLU A 208 15.13 -5.22 2.17
C GLU A 208 16.62 -5.10 1.82
N GLU A 209 16.95 -4.68 0.58
CA GLU A 209 18.34 -4.47 0.15
C GLU A 209 19.09 -3.47 1.05
N ARG A 210 18.37 -2.46 1.56
CA ARG A 210 18.94 -1.49 2.51
C ARG A 210 19.06 -2.12 3.89
N PHE A 211 18.04 -2.81 4.39
CA PHE A 211 17.95 -3.42 5.73
C PHE A 211 18.98 -4.53 5.96
N ASP A 212 19.34 -5.30 4.94
CA ASP A 212 20.37 -6.36 5.03
C ASP A 212 21.75 -5.83 5.49
N ASN A 213 22.02 -4.54 5.28
CA ASN A 213 23.28 -3.91 5.71
C ASN A 213 23.25 -3.39 7.18
N ILE A 214 22.14 -3.58 7.90
CA ILE A 214 21.75 -2.72 9.04
C ILE A 214 21.44 -3.51 10.33
N GLU A 215 21.47 -4.84 10.30
CA GLU A 215 21.03 -5.81 11.32
C GLU A 215 21.51 -5.59 12.79
N LYS A 216 22.31 -4.58 13.10
CA LYS A 216 22.83 -4.34 14.46
C LYS A 216 21.91 -3.54 15.38
N PHE A 217 20.97 -2.70 14.90
CA PHE A 217 20.28 -1.74 15.78
C PHE A 217 18.78 -1.98 15.91
N THR A 218 18.32 -2.22 17.15
CA THR A 218 16.90 -2.47 17.47
C THR A 218 16.02 -1.23 17.35
N ILE A 219 16.62 -0.03 17.31
CA ILE A 219 15.89 1.25 17.22
C ILE A 219 15.12 1.38 15.91
N LEU A 220 15.67 0.88 14.79
CA LEU A 220 15.03 0.96 13.47
C LEU A 220 13.68 0.26 13.50
N GLN A 221 13.68 -1.01 13.94
CA GLN A 221 12.48 -1.83 14.08
C GLN A 221 11.46 -1.20 15.04
N LYS A 222 11.93 -0.67 16.18
CA LYS A 222 11.07 0.02 17.15
C LYS A 222 10.40 1.25 16.55
N VAL A 223 11.15 2.09 15.83
CA VAL A 223 10.62 3.31 15.22
C VAL A 223 9.64 2.97 14.11
N VAL A 224 9.98 2.02 13.22
CA VAL A 224 9.07 1.56 12.16
C VAL A 224 7.77 1.06 12.77
N THR A 225 7.83 0.16 13.76
CA THR A 225 6.64 -0.34 14.44
C THR A 225 5.85 0.74 15.16
N ALA A 226 6.50 1.63 15.90
CA ALA A 226 5.82 2.73 16.58
C ALA A 226 5.16 3.71 15.60
N THR A 227 5.75 3.87 14.42
CA THR A 227 5.23 4.71 13.34
C THR A 227 4.05 4.04 12.65
N PHE A 228 4.18 2.78 12.28
CA PHE A 228 3.12 1.99 11.66
C PHE A 228 1.86 1.98 12.53
N LYS A 229 2.02 1.88 13.86
CA LYS A 229 0.93 1.97 14.84
C LYS A 229 0.12 3.27 14.82
N LYS A 230 0.61 4.32 14.16
CA LYS A 230 0.02 5.67 14.11
C LYS A 230 -0.38 6.11 12.70
N VAL A 231 -0.35 5.21 11.71
CA VAL A 231 -0.71 5.58 10.34
C VAL A 231 -2.18 5.98 10.22
N LYS A 232 -2.47 6.87 9.26
CA LYS A 232 -3.85 7.33 9.01
C LYS A 232 -4.74 6.21 8.46
N ILE A 233 -6.05 6.38 8.63
CA ILE A 233 -7.07 5.43 8.13
C ILE A 233 -6.91 5.12 6.63
N ASP A 234 -6.65 6.13 5.79
CA ASP A 234 -6.43 5.93 4.35
C ASP A 234 -5.22 5.02 4.04
N THR A 235 -4.21 5.03 4.91
CA THR A 235 -3.02 4.17 4.79
C THR A 235 -3.35 2.74 5.22
N VAL A 236 -4.13 2.58 6.32
CA VAL A 236 -4.63 1.28 6.78
C VAL A 236 -5.53 0.62 5.72
N GLU A 237 -6.43 1.40 5.11
CA GLU A 237 -7.28 0.99 4.00
C GLU A 237 -6.45 0.42 2.84
N LYS A 238 -5.46 1.19 2.37
CA LYS A 238 -4.56 0.77 1.29
C LYS A 238 -3.78 -0.51 1.62
N ALA A 239 -3.34 -0.66 2.87
CA ALA A 239 -2.61 -1.86 3.30
C ALA A 239 -3.49 -3.12 3.32
N ILE A 240 -4.76 -2.99 3.74
CA ILE A 240 -5.74 -4.09 3.70
C ILE A 240 -6.11 -4.44 2.25
N ASP A 241 -6.31 -3.43 1.40
CA ASP A 241 -6.59 -3.61 -0.02
C ASP A 241 -5.45 -4.34 -0.72
N ALA A 242 -4.21 -3.91 -0.46
CA ALA A 242 -3.00 -4.56 -0.96
C ALA A 242 -2.72 -5.93 -0.34
N GLN A 243 -3.57 -6.40 0.58
CA GLN A 243 -3.46 -7.68 1.28
C GLN A 243 -2.16 -7.82 2.10
N VAL A 244 -1.62 -6.71 2.61
CA VAL A 244 -0.49 -6.73 3.55
C VAL A 244 -0.91 -7.44 4.84
N PHE A 245 -2.13 -7.18 5.29
CA PHE A 245 -2.81 -7.91 6.36
C PHE A 245 -4.33 -7.86 6.15
N GLY A 246 -5.07 -8.73 6.83
CA GLY A 246 -6.53 -8.68 6.85
C GLY A 246 -7.05 -8.17 8.19
N ALA A 247 -8.18 -7.45 8.18
CA ALA A 247 -8.88 -7.03 9.39
C ALA A 247 -10.32 -7.58 9.41
N TYR A 248 -10.82 -7.86 10.61
CA TYR A 248 -12.19 -8.35 10.81
C TYR A 248 -12.82 -7.80 12.08
N VAL A 249 -14.15 -7.85 12.12
CA VAL A 249 -14.94 -7.62 13.34
C VAL A 249 -15.77 -8.84 13.69
N ILE A 250 -15.93 -9.05 14.99
CA ILE A 250 -16.84 -10.04 15.55
C ILE A 250 -17.90 -9.26 16.31
N MET A 251 -19.14 -9.32 15.85
CA MET A 251 -20.28 -8.69 16.51
C MET A 251 -21.18 -9.78 17.05
N PHE A 252 -21.60 -9.64 18.30
CA PHE A 252 -22.46 -10.64 18.90
C PHE A 252 -23.47 -10.05 19.87
N SER A 253 -24.60 -10.72 20.01
CA SER A 253 -25.62 -10.41 21.01
C SER A 253 -25.97 -11.67 21.77
N THR A 254 -26.42 -11.50 23.01
CA THR A 254 -26.89 -12.61 23.83
C THR A 254 -28.00 -12.16 24.78
N ILE A 255 -29.04 -12.99 24.92
CA ILE A 255 -30.15 -12.76 25.85
C ILE A 255 -29.91 -13.50 27.18
N GLY A 256 -28.97 -14.46 27.22
CA GLY A 256 -28.63 -15.24 28.42
C GLY A 256 -27.21 -15.79 28.39
N GLY A 257 -26.52 -15.74 29.54
CA GLY A 257 -25.11 -16.11 29.66
C GLY A 257 -24.14 -14.98 29.30
N ASN A 258 -22.84 -15.21 29.50
CA ASN A 258 -21.79 -14.24 29.18
C ASN A 258 -21.05 -14.65 27.91
N LEU A 259 -21.65 -14.37 26.74
CA LEU A 259 -21.04 -14.70 25.45
C LEU A 259 -19.72 -13.95 25.22
N ALA A 260 -19.59 -12.73 25.74
CA ALA A 260 -18.37 -11.93 25.61
C ALA A 260 -17.16 -12.67 26.19
N GLU A 261 -17.30 -13.23 27.39
CA GLU A 261 -16.26 -14.02 28.03
C GLU A 261 -15.89 -15.26 27.21
N LYS A 262 -16.88 -15.97 26.66
CA LYS A 262 -16.64 -17.15 25.80
C LYS A 262 -15.93 -16.80 24.50
N VAL A 263 -16.27 -15.66 23.91
CA VAL A 263 -15.54 -15.12 22.76
C VAL A 263 -14.12 -14.76 23.19
N ASP A 264 -13.93 -14.00 24.26
CA ASP A 264 -12.60 -13.54 24.72
C ASP A 264 -11.63 -14.67 25.11
N MET A 265 -12.15 -15.86 25.45
CA MET A 265 -11.34 -17.07 25.64
C MET A 265 -10.64 -17.54 24.36
N LEU A 266 -11.21 -17.25 23.18
CA LEU A 266 -10.64 -17.60 21.88
C LEU A 266 -9.47 -16.68 21.49
N SER A 267 -9.35 -15.51 22.12
CA SER A 267 -8.30 -14.54 21.83
C SER A 267 -6.96 -14.98 22.39
N LYS A 268 -5.91 -14.88 21.57
CA LYS A 268 -4.52 -14.99 22.04
C LYS A 268 -4.09 -13.78 22.88
N ARG A 269 -4.89 -12.71 22.94
CA ARG A 269 -4.68 -11.54 23.80
C ARG A 269 -5.39 -11.70 25.15
N ASN A 270 -4.80 -11.08 26.16
CA ASN A 270 -5.37 -11.04 27.49
C ASN A 270 -6.52 -10.01 27.51
N PRO A 271 -7.75 -10.40 27.89
CA PRO A 271 -8.91 -9.51 27.86
C PRO A 271 -8.82 -8.36 28.89
N ASP A 272 -8.16 -8.58 30.03
CA ASP A 272 -7.94 -7.56 31.05
C ASP A 272 -6.81 -6.60 30.65
N LYS A 273 -5.88 -7.07 29.81
CA LYS A 273 -4.74 -6.33 29.31
C LYS A 273 -4.71 -6.36 27.78
N LYS A 274 -5.66 -5.66 27.15
CA LYS A 274 -5.95 -5.72 25.70
C LYS A 274 -4.75 -5.82 24.74
N TRP A 275 -3.61 -5.17 25.03
CA TRP A 275 -2.44 -5.14 24.15
C TRP A 275 -1.39 -6.23 24.45
N ILE A 276 -1.63 -7.08 25.44
CA ILE A 276 -0.67 -8.07 25.93
C ILE A 276 -1.15 -9.46 25.52
N PHE A 277 -0.24 -10.27 24.98
CA PHE A 277 -0.50 -11.68 24.67
C PHE A 277 -0.66 -12.49 25.96
N ARG A 278 -1.52 -13.51 25.91
CA ARG A 278 -1.61 -14.51 26.97
C ARG A 278 -0.28 -15.24 27.11
N SER A 279 0.07 -15.59 28.34
CA SER A 279 1.24 -16.46 28.60
C SER A 279 0.95 -17.89 28.11
N SER A 280 2.01 -18.67 27.87
CA SER A 280 1.85 -20.09 27.51
C SER A 280 1.06 -20.87 28.57
N GLU A 281 1.24 -20.53 29.85
CA GLU A 281 0.51 -21.15 30.97
C GLU A 281 -1.00 -20.84 30.92
N GLU A 282 -1.38 -19.60 30.59
CA GLU A 282 -2.78 -19.21 30.43
C GLU A 282 -3.43 -19.95 29.25
N ILE A 283 -2.71 -20.06 28.13
CA ILE A 283 -3.15 -20.78 26.93
C ILE A 283 -3.36 -22.27 27.27
N GLU A 284 -2.39 -22.92 27.90
CA GLU A 284 -2.49 -24.33 28.29
C GLU A 284 -3.63 -24.59 29.27
N ARG A 285 -3.88 -23.66 30.20
CA ARG A 285 -5.01 -23.79 31.14
C ARG A 285 -6.34 -23.77 30.40
N ILE A 286 -6.54 -22.86 29.46
CA ILE A 286 -7.77 -22.78 28.66
C ILE A 286 -7.92 -24.02 27.77
N GLU A 287 -6.84 -24.45 27.14
CA GLU A 287 -6.86 -25.66 26.30
C GLU A 287 -7.23 -26.91 27.11
N LYS A 288 -6.75 -27.04 28.34
CA LYS A 288 -7.11 -28.16 29.23
C LYS A 288 -8.56 -28.13 29.70
N ILE A 289 -9.09 -26.95 30.05
CA ILE A 289 -10.44 -26.81 30.64
C ILE A 289 -11.49 -26.81 29.52
N ASP A 290 -11.32 -25.95 28.53
CA ASP A 290 -12.31 -25.65 27.50
C ASP A 290 -12.06 -26.44 26.20
N ASP A 291 -10.97 -27.21 26.10
CA ASP A 291 -10.62 -28.02 24.91
C ASP A 291 -10.57 -27.15 23.63
N VAL A 292 -10.16 -25.90 23.80
CA VAL A 292 -9.93 -24.96 22.71
C VAL A 292 -8.66 -24.18 22.99
N LYS A 293 -7.83 -24.04 21.97
CA LYS A 293 -6.59 -23.27 22.05
C LYS A 293 -6.86 -21.81 21.63
N PRO A 294 -6.64 -20.83 22.52
CA PRO A 294 -6.66 -19.41 22.14
C PRO A 294 -5.64 -19.16 21.03
N LYS A 295 -6.11 -18.71 19.86
CA LYS A 295 -5.26 -18.57 18.66
C LYS A 295 -5.61 -17.39 17.77
N TYR A 296 -6.73 -16.73 18.01
CA TYR A 296 -7.18 -15.62 17.18
C TYR A 296 -6.69 -14.28 17.75
N ASP A 297 -6.18 -13.39 16.92
CA ASP A 297 -5.76 -12.06 17.36
C ASP A 297 -6.90 -11.04 17.27
N PHE A 298 -7.56 -10.77 18.39
CA PHE A 298 -8.53 -9.69 18.50
C PHE A 298 -8.60 -9.12 19.91
N ILE A 299 -9.18 -7.92 20.01
CA ILE A 299 -9.39 -7.19 21.26
C ILE A 299 -10.82 -6.71 21.39
N SER A 300 -11.22 -6.40 22.62
CA SER A 300 -12.49 -5.76 22.93
C SER A 300 -12.55 -4.34 22.39
N PHE A 301 -13.47 -4.11 21.44
CA PHE A 301 -13.78 -2.78 20.89
C PHE A 301 -14.98 -2.14 21.60
N SER A 302 -16.04 -2.93 21.82
CA SER A 302 -17.22 -2.55 22.61
C SER A 302 -17.64 -3.73 23.50
N LYS A 303 -18.72 -3.60 24.28
CA LYS A 303 -19.25 -4.74 25.06
C LYS A 303 -19.50 -5.98 24.20
N ASN A 304 -19.98 -5.77 22.97
CA ASN A 304 -20.52 -6.80 22.06
C ASN A 304 -19.76 -6.86 20.72
N THR A 305 -18.63 -6.17 20.62
CA THR A 305 -17.85 -6.08 19.39
C THR A 305 -16.38 -6.33 19.68
N ARG A 306 -15.76 -7.18 18.87
CA ARG A 306 -14.31 -7.38 18.82
C ARG A 306 -13.77 -6.95 17.48
N ILE A 307 -12.53 -6.50 17.49
CA ILE A 307 -11.77 -6.15 16.30
C ILE A 307 -10.47 -6.91 16.30
N GLY A 308 -10.12 -7.48 15.15
CA GLY A 308 -8.98 -8.37 15.01
C GLY A 308 -8.30 -8.27 13.66
N VAL A 309 -7.15 -8.92 13.57
CA VAL A 309 -6.37 -9.06 12.34
C VAL A 309 -6.15 -10.53 12.01
N LEU A 310 -6.15 -10.85 10.72
CA LEU A 310 -5.88 -12.19 10.22
C LEU A 310 -4.38 -12.48 10.28
N GLU A 311 -4.04 -13.74 10.51
CA GLU A 311 -2.67 -14.20 10.34
C GLU A 311 -2.25 -14.11 8.86
N LYS A 312 -0.95 -13.93 8.62
CA LYS A 312 -0.43 -13.83 7.26
C LYS A 312 -0.71 -15.12 6.48
N GLY A 313 -1.38 -15.00 5.34
CA GLY A 313 -1.76 -16.13 4.49
C GLY A 313 -3.05 -16.85 4.90
N GLU A 314 -3.70 -16.49 6.01
CA GLU A 314 -4.97 -17.07 6.42
C GLU A 314 -6.12 -16.52 5.57
N SER A 315 -6.95 -17.41 5.01
CA SER A 315 -8.15 -16.98 4.28
C SER A 315 -9.27 -16.61 5.25
N PHE A 316 -10.01 -15.54 4.96
CA PHE A 316 -11.12 -15.10 5.82
C PHE A 316 -12.20 -16.18 6.00
N LEU A 317 -12.48 -16.96 4.94
CA LEU A 317 -13.46 -18.05 5.00
C LEU A 317 -13.01 -19.16 5.95
N GLU A 318 -11.75 -19.54 5.89
CA GLU A 318 -11.16 -20.53 6.79
C GLU A 318 -11.17 -20.04 8.24
N PHE A 319 -10.70 -18.80 8.47
CA PHE A 319 -10.77 -18.12 9.76
C PHE A 319 -12.18 -18.17 10.35
N SER A 320 -13.18 -17.72 9.58
CA SER A 320 -14.58 -17.63 10.04
C SER A 320 -15.15 -19.00 10.39
N ASN A 321 -14.92 -20.00 9.54
CA ASN A 321 -15.36 -21.37 9.79
C ASN A 321 -14.72 -21.98 11.03
N ASN A 322 -13.41 -21.78 11.20
CA ASN A 322 -12.67 -22.26 12.36
C ASN A 322 -13.15 -21.56 13.63
N PHE A 323 -13.33 -20.24 13.59
CA PHE A 323 -13.79 -19.46 14.74
C PHE A 323 -15.18 -19.95 15.18
N MET A 324 -16.11 -20.12 14.24
CA MET A 324 -17.45 -20.62 14.55
C MET A 324 -17.44 -22.05 15.09
N LYS A 325 -16.53 -22.91 14.61
CA LYS A 325 -16.35 -24.27 15.13
C LYS A 325 -15.85 -24.24 16.58
N ASP A 326 -14.84 -23.43 16.86
CA ASP A 326 -14.25 -23.30 18.20
C ASP A 326 -15.24 -22.65 19.18
N LEU A 327 -16.00 -21.64 18.76
CA LEU A 327 -17.06 -21.05 19.56
C LEU A 327 -18.18 -22.06 19.90
N LYS A 328 -18.63 -22.85 18.91
CA LYS A 328 -19.60 -23.94 19.15
C LYS A 328 -19.10 -24.94 20.19
N LYS A 329 -17.81 -25.29 20.14
CA LYS A 329 -17.18 -26.20 21.09
C LYS A 329 -17.23 -25.65 22.52
N ILE A 330 -16.85 -24.38 22.72
CA ILE A 330 -16.92 -23.72 24.04
C ILE A 330 -18.36 -23.63 24.55
N LEU A 331 -19.31 -23.27 23.70
CA LEU A 331 -20.71 -23.14 24.09
C LEU A 331 -21.34 -24.49 24.45
N SER A 332 -20.98 -25.58 23.76
CA SER A 332 -21.49 -26.92 24.04
C SER A 332 -21.12 -27.48 25.41
N LYS A 333 -20.09 -26.92 26.05
CA LYS A 333 -19.63 -27.29 27.40
C LYS A 333 -20.33 -26.51 28.51
N SER A 334 -21.15 -25.52 28.18
CA SER A 334 -21.82 -24.71 29.19
C SER A 334 -23.17 -25.31 29.54
N ASP A 335 -23.46 -25.39 30.84
CA ASP A 335 -24.77 -25.79 31.35
C ASP A 335 -25.88 -24.74 31.10
N LYS A 336 -25.53 -23.58 30.54
CA LYS A 336 -26.46 -22.50 30.24
C LYS A 336 -26.96 -22.58 28.81
N GLN A 337 -28.26 -22.42 28.61
CA GLN A 337 -28.82 -22.22 27.29
C GLN A 337 -28.47 -20.80 26.80
N PHE A 338 -27.84 -20.73 25.63
CA PHE A 338 -27.46 -19.49 24.97
C PHE A 338 -28.43 -19.22 23.81
N ASP A 339 -29.10 -18.08 23.84
CA ASP A 339 -29.74 -17.48 22.67
C ASP A 339 -28.85 -16.34 22.17
N ILE A 340 -28.25 -16.53 21.00
CA ILE A 340 -27.13 -15.72 20.51
C ILE A 340 -27.25 -15.36 19.03
N GLY A 341 -26.85 -14.14 18.71
CA GLY A 341 -26.49 -13.72 17.36
C GLY A 341 -24.98 -13.53 17.27
N VAL A 342 -24.34 -14.06 16.23
CA VAL A 342 -22.91 -13.85 15.98
C VAL A 342 -22.71 -13.56 14.50
N VAL A 343 -22.01 -12.46 14.21
CA VAL A 343 -21.62 -12.03 12.86
C VAL A 343 -20.12 -11.82 12.85
N ILE A 344 -19.44 -12.42 11.87
CA ILE A 344 -18.02 -12.23 11.62
C ILE A 344 -17.91 -11.62 10.23
N GLN A 345 -17.31 -10.43 10.15
CA GLN A 345 -17.22 -9.67 8.91
C GLN A 345 -15.77 -9.25 8.68
N ARG A 346 -15.26 -9.46 7.46
CA ARG A 346 -14.04 -8.78 7.00
C ARG A 346 -14.36 -7.29 6.88
N ILE A 347 -13.46 -6.45 7.37
CA ILE A 347 -13.61 -5.01 7.27
C ILE A 347 -12.43 -4.40 6.53
N THR A 348 -12.73 -3.36 5.76
CA THR A 348 -11.75 -2.43 5.21
C THR A 348 -12.20 -1.05 5.70
N PRO A 349 -11.59 -0.51 6.76
CA PRO A 349 -11.98 0.79 7.29
C PRO A 349 -11.69 1.85 6.24
N SER A 350 -12.71 2.54 5.75
CA SER A 350 -12.53 3.72 4.89
C SER A 350 -13.03 4.96 5.61
N LYS A 351 -12.51 6.14 5.25
CA LYS A 351 -13.00 7.42 5.79
C LYS A 351 -14.50 7.63 5.56
N TYR A 352 -15.05 6.99 4.52
CA TYR A 352 -16.47 7.03 4.17
C TYR A 352 -17.33 6.01 4.95
N SER A 353 -16.70 5.06 5.65
CA SER A 353 -17.39 4.04 6.44
C SER A 353 -17.71 4.48 7.87
N PHE A 354 -17.18 5.63 8.31
CA PHE A 354 -17.34 6.16 9.65
C PHE A 354 -17.97 7.55 9.58
N ASP A 355 -19.30 7.62 9.61
CA ASP A 355 -20.00 8.88 9.88
C ASP A 355 -19.70 9.30 11.33
N ILE A 356 -19.04 10.44 11.47
CA ILE A 356 -18.82 11.07 12.77
C ILE A 356 -19.99 12.01 12.99
N LEU A 357 -20.75 11.81 14.08
CA LEU A 357 -21.77 12.75 14.52
C LEU A 357 -21.16 14.15 14.65
N ASP A 358 -21.75 15.14 14.00
CA ASP A 358 -21.23 16.49 14.02
C ASP A 358 -21.33 17.05 15.45
N LYS A 359 -20.20 17.50 16.00
CA LYS A 359 -20.13 18.00 17.38
C LYS A 359 -20.96 19.27 17.56
N GLU A 360 -21.17 20.02 16.48
CA GLU A 360 -21.94 21.26 16.49
C GLU A 360 -23.44 21.03 16.71
N GLU A 361 -23.96 19.82 16.40
CA GLU A 361 -25.37 19.46 16.56
C GLU A 361 -25.72 18.82 17.91
N LEU A 362 -24.72 18.57 18.78
CA LEU A 362 -24.92 17.85 20.03
C LEU A 362 -25.06 18.78 21.24
N THR A 363 -26.04 18.48 22.11
CA THR A 363 -26.26 19.20 23.37
C THR A 363 -25.07 19.03 24.34
N GLN A 364 -24.89 19.98 25.27
CA GLN A 364 -23.77 20.08 26.22
C GLN A 364 -23.52 18.84 27.12
N ASN A 365 -24.39 17.83 27.08
CA ASN A 365 -24.32 16.64 27.95
C ASN A 365 -23.88 15.36 27.23
N VAL A 366 -23.47 15.43 25.96
CA VAL A 366 -23.03 14.26 25.17
C VAL A 366 -21.52 14.33 24.96
N ASP A 367 -20.79 13.36 25.52
CA ASP A 367 -19.36 13.20 25.26
C ASP A 367 -19.15 12.20 24.11
N LEU A 368 -18.74 12.70 22.95
CA LEU A 368 -18.38 11.87 21.81
C LEU A 368 -16.97 11.30 21.97
N ARG A 369 -16.90 9.99 22.19
CA ARG A 369 -15.63 9.26 22.09
C ARG A 369 -15.28 9.05 20.62
N ASN A 370 -14.18 9.64 20.18
CA ASN A 370 -13.60 9.32 18.88
C ASN A 370 -12.97 7.92 18.97
N LEU A 371 -13.59 6.95 18.30
CA LEU A 371 -13.10 5.57 18.23
C LEU A 371 -12.25 5.46 16.96
N ASP A 372 -10.94 5.68 17.11
CA ASP A 372 -10.00 5.54 16.00
C ASP A 372 -9.77 4.05 15.69
N VAL A 373 -10.66 3.47 14.89
CA VAL A 373 -10.59 2.07 14.44
C VAL A 373 -9.28 1.79 13.70
N ALA A 374 -8.71 2.79 13.02
CA ALA A 374 -7.45 2.64 12.31
C ALA A 374 -6.28 2.43 13.28
N ASP A 375 -6.21 3.18 14.39
CA ASP A 375 -5.21 2.97 15.46
C ASP A 375 -5.30 1.55 16.04
N PHE A 376 -6.51 1.02 16.24
CA PHE A 376 -6.70 -0.35 16.75
C PHE A 376 -6.16 -1.39 15.77
N ILE A 377 -6.54 -1.29 14.49
CA ILE A 377 -6.12 -2.22 13.45
C ILE A 377 -4.62 -2.13 13.21
N ALA A 378 -4.06 -0.93 13.08
CA ALA A 378 -2.64 -0.71 12.85
C ALA A 378 -1.81 -1.29 14.01
N ARG A 379 -2.27 -1.15 15.25
CA ARG A 379 -1.62 -1.75 16.43
C ARG A 379 -1.63 -3.25 16.44
N LEU A 380 -2.75 -3.86 16.09
CA LEU A 380 -2.87 -5.31 15.96
C LEU A 380 -1.97 -5.81 14.83
N ALA A 381 -2.05 -5.20 13.65
CA ALA A 381 -1.30 -5.60 12.47
C ALA A 381 0.21 -5.47 12.65
N ALA A 382 0.69 -4.52 13.46
CA ALA A 382 2.11 -4.33 13.73
C ALA A 382 2.81 -5.57 14.30
N ASP A 383 2.07 -6.48 14.95
CA ASP A 383 2.63 -7.71 15.51
C ASP A 383 2.69 -8.85 14.46
N HIS A 384 2.07 -8.68 13.27
CA HIS A 384 1.95 -9.68 12.22
C HIS A 384 2.65 -9.31 10.90
N VAL A 385 2.83 -8.01 10.65
CA VAL A 385 3.43 -7.49 9.41
C VAL A 385 4.95 -7.38 9.61
N PRO A 386 5.80 -7.93 8.71
CA PRO A 386 7.25 -7.74 8.75
C PRO A 386 7.65 -6.25 8.69
N GLN A 387 8.82 -5.91 9.22
CA GLN A 387 9.27 -4.51 9.35
C GLN A 387 9.40 -3.80 8.00
N GLU A 388 9.83 -4.53 6.97
CA GLU A 388 10.03 -4.03 5.61
C GLU A 388 8.68 -3.72 4.94
N GLU A 389 7.67 -4.55 5.22
CA GLU A 389 6.29 -4.33 4.78
C GLU A 389 5.66 -3.16 5.56
N GLN A 390 5.89 -3.05 6.87
CA GLN A 390 5.46 -1.90 7.67
C GLN A 390 6.06 -0.59 7.14
N ALA A 391 7.37 -0.57 6.88
CA ALA A 391 8.08 0.58 6.32
C ALA A 391 7.58 0.96 4.92
N SER A 392 7.26 -0.04 4.09
CA SER A 392 6.66 0.19 2.76
C SER A 392 5.27 0.84 2.86
N VAL A 393 4.45 0.42 3.82
CA VAL A 393 3.13 1.03 4.07
C VAL A 393 3.28 2.47 4.59
N ILE A 394 4.19 2.69 5.54
CA ILE A 394 4.57 4.03 6.05
C ILE A 394 4.94 4.96 4.89
N LYS A 395 5.71 4.47 3.91
CA LYS A 395 6.17 5.21 2.72
C LYS A 395 5.02 5.72 1.84
N LEU A 396 3.80 5.17 1.95
CA LEU A 396 2.62 5.65 1.23
C LEU A 396 2.04 6.94 1.82
N GLU A 397 2.40 7.27 3.05
CA GLU A 397 1.93 8.45 3.76
C GLU A 397 2.86 9.64 3.50
N LYS A 398 2.28 10.82 3.25
CA LYS A 398 3.04 12.04 2.91
C LYS A 398 3.67 12.71 4.13
N ASP A 399 3.05 12.57 5.31
CA ASP A 399 3.39 13.32 6.52
C ASP A 399 3.52 12.38 7.72
N ILE A 400 4.68 11.72 7.86
CA ILE A 400 4.98 10.96 9.06
C ILE A 400 6.05 11.69 9.86
N ASN A 401 5.69 12.12 11.07
CA ASN A 401 6.62 12.76 11.98
C ASN A 401 7.45 11.71 12.74
N LEU A 402 8.44 11.13 12.06
CA LEU A 402 9.41 10.22 12.65
C LEU A 402 10.21 10.87 13.80
N LEU A 403 10.38 12.19 13.76
CA LEU A 403 11.13 12.97 14.75
C LEU A 403 10.42 12.99 16.11
N GLU A 404 9.09 13.10 16.15
CA GLU A 404 8.32 12.98 17.39
C GLU A 404 8.48 11.61 18.06
N ILE A 405 8.48 10.54 17.27
CA ILE A 405 8.63 9.16 17.75
C ILE A 405 10.04 8.96 18.31
N LEU A 406 11.06 9.43 17.59
CA LEU A 406 12.45 9.39 18.01
C LEU A 406 12.76 10.26 19.23
N ASN A 407 12.07 11.38 19.38
CA ASN A 407 12.17 12.22 20.57
C ASN A 407 11.65 11.50 21.83
N GLY A 408 10.72 10.56 21.69
CA GLY A 408 10.25 9.72 22.78
C GLY A 408 11.25 8.67 23.28
N TYR A 409 12.25 8.29 22.47
CA TYR A 409 13.23 7.25 22.85
C TYR A 409 14.40 7.80 23.67
N SER A 410 14.84 7.02 24.65
CA SER A 410 16.06 7.32 25.41
C SER A 410 17.34 7.04 24.61
N ILE A 411 18.50 7.50 25.09
CA ILE A 411 19.80 7.17 24.46
C ILE A 411 20.04 5.66 24.51
N TYR A 412 19.66 5.02 25.62
CA TYR A 412 19.69 3.57 25.77
C TYR A 412 18.99 2.88 24.59
N GLU A 413 17.76 3.28 24.29
CA GLU A 413 16.96 2.65 23.25
C GLU A 413 17.50 2.90 21.85
N ILE A 414 18.12 4.06 21.61
CA ILE A 414 18.73 4.41 20.33
C ILE A 414 19.95 3.52 20.04
N ILE A 415 20.82 3.28 21.04
CA ILE A 415 22.09 2.57 20.84
C ILE A 415 22.02 1.07 21.12
N LYS A 416 20.84 0.56 21.50
CA LYS A 416 20.65 -0.85 21.89
C LYS A 416 20.79 -1.79 20.69
N VAL A 417 21.68 -2.76 20.85
CA VAL A 417 21.92 -3.88 19.92
C VAL A 417 21.27 -5.16 20.48
N GLU A 418 20.91 -6.10 19.61
CA GLU A 418 20.39 -7.40 20.06
C GLU A 418 21.42 -8.15 20.93
N LYS A 419 20.94 -8.83 21.98
CA LYS A 419 21.74 -9.64 22.92
C LYS A 419 22.81 -8.90 23.72
N ASP A 420 22.70 -7.57 23.82
CA ASP A 420 23.66 -6.76 24.55
C ASP A 420 23.40 -6.79 26.07
N GLU A 421 24.45 -7.04 26.85
CA GLU A 421 24.39 -6.99 28.32
C GLU A 421 24.75 -5.57 28.80
N PHE A 422 23.74 -4.87 29.31
CA PHE A 422 23.92 -3.60 30.00
C PHE A 422 23.94 -3.84 31.50
N ASP A 423 24.88 -3.22 32.20
CA ASP A 423 24.78 -3.11 33.66
C ASP A 423 23.55 -2.24 34.00
N GLU A 424 22.85 -2.60 35.08
CA GLU A 424 21.63 -1.90 35.50
C GLU A 424 21.89 -0.39 35.74
N LYS A 425 23.07 -0.03 36.24
CA LYS A 425 23.45 1.37 36.49
C LYS A 425 23.70 2.12 35.18
N GLU A 426 24.31 1.46 34.19
CA GLU A 426 24.51 2.06 32.86
C GLU A 426 23.17 2.34 32.18
N ARG A 427 22.27 1.36 32.23
CA ARG A 427 20.93 1.48 31.69
C ARG A 427 20.18 2.64 32.33
N ASN A 428 20.18 2.72 33.66
CA ASN A 428 19.52 3.79 34.39
C ASN A 428 20.02 5.18 33.98
N ILE A 429 21.33 5.36 33.75
CA ILE A 429 21.87 6.63 33.24
C ILE A 429 21.38 6.91 31.82
N LEU A 430 21.51 5.93 30.92
CA LEU A 430 21.19 6.10 29.50
C LEU A 430 19.68 6.30 29.24
N GLU A 431 18.83 5.92 30.19
CA GLU A 431 17.37 6.17 30.19
C GLU A 431 17.00 7.58 30.70
N LEU A 432 17.91 8.33 31.34
CA LEU A 432 17.61 9.67 31.85
C LEU A 432 17.40 10.70 30.73
N ALA A 433 16.29 11.44 30.81
CA ALA A 433 16.01 12.56 29.91
C ALA A 433 17.09 13.65 29.93
N SER A 434 17.74 13.87 31.09
CA SER A 434 18.83 14.85 31.21
C SER A 434 20.05 14.49 30.37
N ILE A 435 20.39 13.19 30.26
CA ILE A 435 21.52 12.72 29.45
C ILE A 435 21.26 12.97 27.97
N LYS A 436 20.05 12.65 27.50
CA LYS A 436 19.65 12.95 26.13
C LYS A 436 19.75 14.45 25.82
N LYS A 437 19.26 15.29 26.74
CA LYS A 437 19.32 16.75 26.61
C LYS A 437 20.76 17.26 26.58
N GLU A 438 21.62 16.81 27.49
CA GLU A 438 23.05 17.18 27.52
C GLU A 438 23.77 16.81 26.21
N ILE A 439 23.49 15.62 25.68
CA ILE A 439 24.04 15.18 24.39
C ILE A 439 23.56 16.08 23.25
N LEU A 440 22.26 16.35 23.17
CA LEU A 440 21.70 17.20 22.12
C LEU A 440 22.24 18.63 22.18
N GLU A 441 22.29 19.26 23.35
CA GLU A 441 22.87 20.61 23.53
C GLU A 441 24.34 20.66 23.14
N LYS A 442 25.11 19.60 23.47
CA LYS A 442 26.53 19.51 23.10
C LYS A 442 26.72 19.37 21.60
N LEU A 443 25.84 18.63 20.92
CA LEU A 443 25.88 18.42 19.48
C LEU A 443 25.42 19.68 18.73
N GLU A 444 24.35 20.35 19.20
CA GLU A 444 23.88 21.62 18.64
C GLU A 444 24.96 22.70 18.73
N SER A 445 25.60 22.85 19.90
CA SER A 445 26.70 23.83 20.06
C SER A 445 27.95 23.50 19.24
N SER A 446 28.17 22.23 18.87
CA SER A 446 29.36 21.80 18.12
C SER A 446 29.14 21.82 16.60
N PHE A 447 27.94 21.49 16.13
CA PHE A 447 27.65 21.25 14.71
C PHE A 447 26.49 22.09 14.15
N GLY A 448 25.78 22.85 14.99
CA GLY A 448 24.62 23.65 14.58
C GLY A 448 23.34 22.83 14.30
N THR A 449 23.36 21.52 14.56
CA THR A 449 22.23 20.61 14.36
C THR A 449 21.28 20.66 15.55
N LYS A 450 20.02 21.05 15.34
CA LYS A 450 19.05 21.30 16.41
C LYS A 450 18.34 20.04 16.90
N ASN A 451 18.42 18.95 16.14
CA ASN A 451 17.72 17.71 16.43
C ASN A 451 18.44 16.49 15.82
N LEU A 452 18.00 15.29 16.22
CA LEU A 452 18.57 14.01 15.75
C LEU A 452 18.41 13.78 14.25
N GLN A 453 17.37 14.35 13.62
CA GLN A 453 17.13 14.20 12.18
C GLN A 453 18.16 14.97 11.35
N GLU A 454 18.37 16.25 11.67
CA GLU A 454 19.41 17.07 11.03
C GLU A 454 20.78 16.40 11.16
N LEU A 455 21.09 15.92 12.37
CA LEU A 455 22.36 15.25 12.63
C LEU A 455 22.51 13.96 11.81
N ALA A 456 21.45 13.15 11.70
CA ALA A 456 21.47 11.93 10.90
C ALA A 456 21.63 12.19 9.40
N LEU A 457 20.96 13.22 8.86
CA LEU A 457 21.08 13.60 7.45
C LEU A 457 22.46 14.20 7.13
N GLU A 458 23.03 14.98 8.03
CA GLU A 458 24.39 15.53 7.91
C GLU A 458 25.48 14.43 8.02
N LEU A 459 25.26 13.43 8.87
CA LEU A 459 26.10 12.22 8.95
C LEU A 459 26.06 11.41 7.64
N ASP A 460 24.86 11.10 7.15
CA ASP A 460 24.64 10.29 5.95
C ASP A 460 25.14 11.00 4.68
N SER A 461 25.03 12.33 4.63
CA SER A 461 25.64 13.15 3.56
C SER A 461 27.15 13.36 3.71
N LYS A 462 27.79 12.76 4.74
CA LYS A 462 29.22 12.83 5.04
C LYS A 462 29.75 14.25 5.29
N ARG A 463 28.88 15.16 5.75
CA ARG A 463 29.26 16.53 6.14
C ARG A 463 29.84 16.58 7.55
N ILE A 464 29.48 15.61 8.39
CA ILE A 464 30.02 15.44 9.75
C ILE A 464 30.63 14.04 9.87
N GLU A 465 31.81 13.93 10.49
CA GLU A 465 32.45 12.63 10.70
C GLU A 465 31.90 11.92 11.95
N LYS A 466 31.65 10.60 11.83
CA LYS A 466 31.22 9.75 12.97
C LYS A 466 32.13 9.86 14.19
N LYS A 467 33.44 10.02 13.97
CA LYS A 467 34.45 10.14 15.05
C LYS A 467 34.25 11.40 15.88
N GLU A 468 33.84 12.50 15.26
CA GLU A 468 33.63 13.77 15.95
C GLU A 468 32.43 13.69 16.88
N ILE A 469 31.32 13.14 16.40
CA ILE A 469 30.11 12.88 17.20
C ILE A 469 30.43 11.91 18.34
N SER A 470 31.11 10.80 18.03
CA SER A 470 31.53 9.82 19.04
C SER A 470 32.36 10.47 20.14
N GLY A 471 33.28 11.37 19.79
CA GLY A 471 34.07 12.12 20.76
C GLY A 471 33.20 12.95 21.72
N LYS A 472 32.26 13.74 21.19
CA LYS A 472 31.39 14.59 22.02
C LYS A 472 30.48 13.79 22.95
N VAL A 473 29.90 12.70 22.43
CA VAL A 473 29.03 11.81 23.22
C VAL A 473 29.84 11.10 24.31
N ARG A 474 31.05 10.64 23.98
CA ARG A 474 31.94 9.96 24.92
C ARG A 474 32.27 10.84 26.13
N ASP A 475 32.60 12.11 25.91
CA ASP A 475 33.00 13.01 26.99
C ASP A 475 31.86 13.17 28.05
N ILE A 476 30.61 13.19 27.60
CA ILE A 476 29.44 13.27 28.47
C ILE A 476 29.25 11.95 29.23
N LEU A 477 29.27 10.82 28.52
CA LEU A 477 29.05 9.50 29.12
C LEU A 477 30.17 9.13 30.11
N GLU A 478 31.42 9.44 29.79
CA GLU A 478 32.58 9.17 30.65
C GLU A 478 32.47 9.92 31.99
N LYS A 479 32.09 11.20 31.93
CA LYS A 479 31.83 12.01 33.13
C LYS A 479 30.73 11.37 33.98
N ARG A 480 29.61 11.01 33.36
CA ARG A 480 28.42 10.48 34.06
C ARG A 480 28.65 9.09 34.65
N PHE A 481 29.37 8.23 33.94
CA PHE A 481 29.74 6.91 34.46
C PHE A 481 30.78 7.00 35.59
N SER A 482 31.68 7.97 35.54
CA SER A 482 32.70 8.17 36.59
C SER A 482 32.14 8.67 37.92
N GLU A 483 30.96 9.32 37.89
CA GLU A 483 30.22 9.78 39.08
C GLU A 483 29.60 8.61 39.86
N ILE A 484 29.44 7.43 39.24
CA ILE A 484 28.87 6.24 39.89
C ILE A 484 29.98 5.31 40.38
N SER A 485 29.98 5.04 41.69
CA SER A 485 30.99 4.20 42.37
C SER A 485 31.19 2.81 41.74
N GLY A 486 30.13 2.22 41.18
CA GLY A 486 30.17 0.92 40.51
C GLY A 486 30.62 0.93 39.04
N LEU A 487 30.69 2.10 38.40
CA LEU A 487 31.04 2.22 36.97
C LEU A 487 32.38 2.93 36.74
N LYS A 488 32.98 3.53 37.77
CA LYS A 488 34.17 4.37 37.66
C LYS A 488 35.36 3.72 36.93
N ILE A 489 35.61 2.42 37.13
CA ILE A 489 36.68 1.68 36.45
C ILE A 489 36.33 1.41 34.97
N GLN A 490 35.04 1.22 34.68
CA GLN A 490 34.53 0.91 33.35
C GLN A 490 34.05 2.15 32.57
N ALA A 491 34.13 3.34 33.16
CA ALA A 491 33.58 4.56 32.61
C ALA A 491 34.13 4.85 31.20
N ILE A 492 35.44 4.82 31.02
CA ILE A 492 36.11 5.04 29.72
C ILE A 492 35.75 3.96 28.69
N PRO A 493 35.95 2.64 28.94
CA PRO A 493 35.68 1.63 27.93
C PRO A 493 34.19 1.55 27.55
N ARG A 494 33.26 1.74 28.50
CA ARG A 494 31.82 1.69 28.23
C ARG A 494 31.32 2.97 27.57
N ALA A 495 31.80 4.15 27.98
CA ALA A 495 31.50 5.40 27.29
C ALA A 495 31.97 5.35 25.83
N LYS A 496 33.19 4.84 25.57
CA LYS A 496 33.71 4.67 24.21
C LYS A 496 32.87 3.70 23.38
N LEU A 497 32.44 2.58 23.97
CA LEU A 497 31.59 1.60 23.29
C LEU A 497 30.26 2.23 22.87
N PHE A 498 29.55 2.86 23.81
CA PHE A 498 28.23 3.45 23.58
C PHE A 498 28.28 4.70 22.69
N SER A 499 29.31 5.52 22.83
CA SER A 499 29.49 6.71 21.99
C SER A 499 29.73 6.37 20.53
N ASN A 500 30.42 5.26 20.23
CA ASN A 500 30.65 4.82 18.86
C ASN A 500 29.38 4.27 18.21
N ARG A 501 28.50 3.64 18.99
CA ARG A 501 27.21 3.11 18.53
C ARG A 501 26.20 4.21 18.20
N PHE A 502 26.31 5.37 18.85
CA PHE A 502 25.37 6.47 18.67
C PHE A 502 25.32 7.02 17.22
N PRO A 503 26.43 7.44 16.58
CA PRO A 503 26.38 7.90 15.20
C PRO A 503 26.03 6.78 14.22
N ASP A 504 26.39 5.52 14.51
CA ASP A 504 25.95 4.38 13.70
C ASP A 504 24.42 4.25 13.73
N ALA A 505 23.80 4.30 14.91
CA ALA A 505 22.34 4.25 15.04
C ALA A 505 21.65 5.43 14.34
N LEU A 506 22.22 6.63 14.41
CA LEU A 506 21.67 7.82 13.72
C LEU A 506 21.76 7.71 12.20
N GLU A 507 22.88 7.23 11.66
CA GLU A 507 23.03 6.98 10.23
C GLU A 507 21.99 5.97 9.73
N GLN A 508 21.64 4.97 10.54
CA GLN A 508 20.56 4.04 10.17
C GLN A 508 19.19 4.68 10.18
N LEU A 509 18.93 5.58 11.12
CA LEU A 509 17.68 6.35 11.14
C LEU A 509 17.57 7.30 9.95
N ALA A 510 18.69 7.78 9.38
CA ALA A 510 18.75 8.55 8.12
C ALA A 510 17.94 7.90 6.99
N LEU A 511 17.91 6.57 6.94
CA LEU A 511 17.19 5.81 5.94
C LEU A 511 15.67 5.97 6.07
N LEU A 512 15.15 6.00 7.30
CA LEU A 512 13.72 6.21 7.51
C LEU A 512 13.27 7.59 7.04
N TRP A 513 14.11 8.61 7.21
CA TRP A 513 13.82 9.97 6.72
C TRP A 513 14.00 10.13 5.20
N ARG A 514 14.57 9.12 4.52
CA ARG A 514 14.71 9.05 3.05
C ARG A 514 13.68 8.13 2.38
N LEU A 515 12.79 7.47 3.15
CA LEU A 515 11.62 6.74 2.62
C LEU A 515 10.58 7.74 2.09
#